data_AF-A0A8J7MGI1-F1
#
_entry.id   AF-A0A8J7MGI1-F1
#
_cell.length_a   1.000
_cell.length_b   1.000
_cell.length_c   1.000
_cell.angle_alpha   90.00
_cell.angle_beta   90.00
_cell.angle_gamma   90.00
#
_symmetry.space_group_name_H-M   'P 1'
#
loop_
_entity.id
_entity.type
_entity.pdbx_description
1 polymer ?
#
loop_
_entity_poly.entity_id
_entity_poly.type
_entity_poly.pdbx_seq_one_letter_code
_entity_poly.pdbx_strand_id
1 'polypeptide(L)'
;MASLFLGASTGAVISQDKLTVESDLEVTGKATVQGSEVVTEDSATSLLSSQFVAIPDSGRVRVGTAFEVRPASQAANNVYATSMAVGYNSHASYNSFVQGFSNYAHDSSLASGVGNFSKNISAVFGWNNNVNEEAEGQYPRHSLASGHNNYILGSSSFATGTSNTLQAYNASVLGSLLMNTSYSSTAVGQYNYDFSTVIEDEDDTNDGNRNWYDLDALFTVGNGSSSSTRTNAVTTYKNGQTTLTNKAWKTDIDAADLVPAAPTDVADTTALVVEGDTLLRGGVRLEKAQGDISMGAFGPAE
;
A
#
# COMPACT_ATOMS: atom_id res chain seq x y z
N MET A 1 55.22 -37.12 -47.24
CA MET A 1 53.88 -37.73 -47.30
C MET A 1 53.98 -39.17 -46.85
N ALA A 2 53.59 -39.44 -45.60
CA ALA A 2 53.25 -40.77 -45.11
C ALA A 2 52.31 -40.54 -43.93
N SER A 3 51.03 -40.79 -44.18
CA SER A 3 49.92 -40.67 -43.23
C SER A 3 49.93 -41.84 -42.25
N LEU A 4 49.94 -41.53 -40.96
CA LEU A 4 49.79 -42.51 -39.89
C LEU A 4 48.30 -42.66 -39.58
N PHE A 5 47.73 -43.78 -40.03
CA PHE A 5 46.40 -44.24 -39.63
C PHE A 5 46.48 -44.83 -38.21
N LEU A 6 45.73 -44.25 -37.27
CA LEU A 6 45.39 -44.88 -36.00
C LEU A 6 43.86 -44.91 -35.90
N GLY A 7 43.29 -45.99 -36.42
CA GLY A 7 41.95 -46.44 -36.06
C GLY A 7 42.06 -47.46 -34.95
N ALA A 8 41.53 -47.13 -33.76
CA ALA A 8 41.14 -48.11 -32.76
C ALA A 8 40.08 -47.47 -31.86
N SER A 9 38.82 -47.78 -32.14
CA SER A 9 37.71 -47.65 -31.20
C SER A 9 37.98 -48.55 -30.00
N THR A 10 38.20 -47.97 -28.84
CA THR A 10 37.99 -48.65 -27.56
C THR A 10 37.23 -47.69 -26.66
N GLY A 11 35.98 -48.04 -26.37
CA GLY A 11 35.19 -47.37 -25.36
C GLY A 11 35.87 -47.55 -24.00
N ALA A 12 36.36 -46.45 -23.44
CA ALA A 12 36.69 -46.42 -22.03
C ALA A 12 35.37 -46.32 -21.25
N VAL A 13 34.88 -47.46 -20.77
CA VAL A 13 33.90 -47.48 -19.68
C VAL A 13 34.68 -47.16 -18.41
N ILE A 14 34.67 -45.88 -18.02
CA ILE A 14 35.17 -45.47 -16.70
C ILE A 14 34.06 -45.78 -15.69
N SER A 15 34.07 -47.02 -15.20
CA SER A 15 33.37 -47.38 -13.96
C SER A 15 34.32 -47.10 -12.80
N GLN A 16 34.29 -45.88 -12.27
CA GLN A 16 34.94 -45.57 -11.00
C GLN A 16 33.98 -44.81 -10.08
N ASP A 17 33.61 -45.48 -9.00
CA ASP A 17 32.78 -45.00 -7.88
C ASP A 17 33.42 -43.88 -7.04
N LYS A 18 34.52 -43.26 -7.51
CA LYS A 18 35.16 -42.14 -6.82
C LYS A 18 36.16 -41.44 -7.74
N LEU A 19 35.74 -40.33 -8.35
CA LEU A 19 36.67 -39.38 -8.95
C LEU A 19 37.28 -38.54 -7.81
N THR A 20 38.47 -38.93 -7.34
CA THR A 20 39.26 -38.07 -6.44
C THR A 20 40.09 -37.15 -7.34
N VAL A 21 39.70 -35.89 -7.44
CA VAL A 21 40.46 -34.88 -8.20
C VAL A 21 41.62 -34.43 -7.33
N GLU A 22 42.84 -34.88 -7.65
CA GLU A 22 44.06 -34.32 -7.08
C GLU A 22 44.33 -32.92 -7.67
N SER A 23 44.96 -32.07 -6.86
CA SER A 23 44.79 -30.60 -6.83
C SER A 23 45.32 -29.78 -8.01
N ASP A 24 45.77 -30.38 -9.11
CA ASP A 24 46.47 -29.65 -10.19
C ASP A 24 45.86 -29.88 -11.58
N LEU A 25 44.52 -29.92 -11.69
CA LEU A 25 43.84 -29.96 -12.99
C LEU A 25 43.52 -28.53 -13.47
N GLU A 26 44.41 -27.95 -14.29
CA GLU A 26 44.15 -26.68 -14.96
C GLU A 26 43.22 -26.91 -16.17
N VAL A 27 41.91 -26.72 -15.97
CA VAL A 27 40.90 -26.85 -17.02
C VAL A 27 40.92 -25.60 -17.91
N THR A 28 41.76 -25.62 -18.94
CA THR A 28 41.78 -24.61 -20.01
C THR A 28 40.75 -24.97 -21.09
N GLY A 29 39.47 -24.88 -20.72
CA GLY A 29 38.33 -25.10 -21.61
C GLY A 29 37.02 -24.70 -20.94
N LYS A 30 36.04 -24.25 -21.72
CA LYS A 30 34.73 -23.84 -21.21
C LYS A 30 33.98 -25.08 -20.71
N ALA A 31 34.10 -25.38 -19.41
CA ALA A 31 33.37 -26.46 -18.77
C ALA A 31 31.91 -26.04 -18.57
N THR A 32 31.00 -26.59 -19.38
CA THR A 32 29.57 -26.53 -19.09
C THR A 32 29.26 -27.65 -18.11
N VAL A 33 29.10 -27.31 -16.84
CA VAL A 33 28.61 -28.25 -15.81
C VAL A 33 27.11 -28.46 -16.06
N GLN A 34 26.76 -29.51 -16.80
CA GLN A 34 25.41 -30.07 -16.80
C GLN A 34 25.38 -31.22 -15.80
N GLY A 35 24.74 -30.99 -14.65
CA GLY A 35 24.53 -32.00 -13.62
C GLY A 35 25.23 -31.68 -12.31
N SER A 36 24.62 -30.83 -11.50
CA SER A 36 24.88 -30.80 -10.06
C SER A 36 23.75 -31.54 -9.35
N GLU A 37 23.88 -32.85 -9.19
CA GLU A 37 23.18 -33.55 -8.11
C GLU A 37 24.08 -34.65 -7.57
N VAL A 38 24.68 -34.37 -6.41
CA VAL A 38 25.18 -35.42 -5.50
C VAL A 38 24.59 -35.06 -4.14
N VAL A 39 23.34 -35.47 -3.95
CA VAL A 39 22.78 -35.72 -2.62
C VAL A 39 22.99 -37.20 -2.38
N THR A 40 23.94 -37.56 -1.52
CA THR A 40 24.12 -38.95 -1.11
C THR A 40 22.95 -39.34 -0.22
N GLU A 41 22.10 -40.21 -0.74
CA GLU A 41 21.04 -40.88 0.01
C GLU A 41 21.65 -41.71 1.14
N ASP A 42 21.41 -41.31 2.38
CA ASP A 42 21.26 -42.28 3.45
C ASP A 42 20.13 -41.82 4.39
N SER A 43 19.16 -42.71 4.55
CA SER A 43 18.15 -42.71 5.61
C SER A 43 17.04 -41.64 5.59
N ALA A 44 16.00 -41.90 4.79
CA ALA A 44 14.58 -41.79 5.16
C ALA A 44 14.11 -40.62 6.06
N THR A 45 14.49 -39.39 5.73
CA THR A 45 13.64 -38.22 6.00
C THR A 45 13.35 -37.54 4.69
N SER A 46 12.06 -37.37 4.38
CA SER A 46 11.53 -36.60 3.26
C SER A 46 12.13 -35.18 3.26
N LEU A 47 13.31 -35.05 2.66
CA LEU A 47 13.97 -33.77 2.44
C LEU A 47 13.34 -33.17 1.19
N LEU A 48 12.42 -32.23 1.43
CA LEU A 48 11.87 -31.33 0.44
C LEU A 48 13.04 -30.62 -0.27
N SER A 49 13.49 -31.16 -1.39
CA SER A 49 14.60 -30.62 -2.17
C SER A 49 14.16 -29.31 -2.82
N SER A 50 14.51 -28.19 -2.20
CA SER A 50 14.40 -26.87 -2.80
C SER A 50 15.52 -26.73 -3.81
N GLN A 51 15.23 -26.91 -5.11
CA GLN A 51 16.20 -26.65 -6.16
C GLN A 51 16.34 -25.14 -6.39
N PHE A 52 17.53 -24.62 -6.10
CA PHE A 52 17.92 -23.25 -6.47
C PHE A 52 18.30 -23.24 -7.95
N VAL A 53 17.38 -22.83 -8.82
CA VAL A 53 17.68 -22.67 -10.26
C VAL A 53 18.15 -21.24 -10.48
N ALA A 54 19.45 -21.02 -10.35
CA ALA A 54 20.09 -19.86 -10.94
C ALA A 54 20.05 -20.03 -12.46
N ILE A 55 19.55 -19.04 -13.20
CA ILE A 55 19.64 -19.02 -14.66
C ILE A 55 20.89 -18.19 -14.99
N PRO A 56 22.02 -18.82 -15.36
CA PRO A 56 23.22 -18.09 -15.73
C PRO A 56 22.89 -17.11 -16.85
N ASP A 57 23.57 -15.96 -16.86
CA ASP A 57 23.51 -14.93 -17.91
C ASP A 57 22.28 -14.00 -17.93
N SER A 58 21.30 -14.17 -17.02
CA SER A 58 20.10 -13.30 -17.00
C SER A 58 19.97 -12.38 -15.78
N GLY A 59 20.85 -12.51 -14.77
CA GLY A 59 20.69 -11.82 -13.48
C GLY A 59 19.43 -12.24 -12.71
N ARG A 60 18.78 -13.34 -13.13
CA ARG A 60 17.55 -13.85 -12.54
C ARG A 60 17.87 -14.95 -11.54
N VAL A 61 17.33 -14.82 -10.35
CA VAL A 61 17.29 -15.92 -9.38
C VAL A 61 15.82 -16.30 -9.20
N ARG A 62 15.48 -17.52 -9.62
CA ARG A 62 14.20 -18.13 -9.26
C ARG A 62 14.43 -18.95 -8.00
N VAL A 63 14.14 -18.36 -6.83
CA VAL A 63 13.98 -19.12 -5.58
C VAL A 63 12.51 -19.48 -5.45
N GLY A 64 12.11 -20.53 -6.13
CA GLY A 64 10.78 -21.12 -5.99
C GLY A 64 10.93 -22.61 -5.90
N THR A 65 10.00 -23.29 -5.24
CA THR A 65 9.85 -24.72 -5.35
C THR A 65 9.56 -25.08 -6.80
N ALA A 66 10.60 -25.36 -7.59
CA ALA A 66 10.49 -26.22 -8.76
C ALA A 66 10.33 -27.68 -8.29
N PHE A 67 9.38 -27.92 -7.38
CA PHE A 67 8.75 -29.21 -7.18
C PHE A 67 7.30 -29.03 -7.58
N GLU A 68 7.08 -29.18 -8.87
CA GLU A 68 5.77 -29.34 -9.46
C GLU A 68 5.32 -30.79 -9.18
N VAL A 69 4.79 -31.08 -7.99
CA VAL A 69 3.68 -32.05 -7.93
C VAL A 69 2.44 -31.25 -8.24
N ARG A 70 2.19 -31.06 -9.54
CA ARG A 70 0.91 -30.54 -10.00
C ARG A 70 -0.13 -31.64 -9.93
N PRO A 71 -1.25 -31.44 -9.22
CA PRO A 71 -2.53 -31.66 -9.86
C PRO A 71 -2.60 -30.70 -11.07
N ALA A 72 -3.07 -31.17 -12.22
CA ALA A 72 -3.03 -30.50 -13.53
C ALA A 72 -3.75 -29.13 -13.66
N SER A 73 -4.02 -28.40 -12.57
CA SER A 73 -4.87 -27.21 -12.54
C SER A 73 -4.19 -25.94 -11.98
N GLN A 74 -2.86 -25.90 -11.85
CA GLN A 74 -2.18 -24.83 -11.11
C GLN A 74 -1.21 -23.99 -12.00
N ALA A 75 -1.44 -22.66 -12.05
CA ALA A 75 -0.74 -21.73 -12.94
C ALA A 75 0.68 -21.39 -12.45
N ALA A 76 1.64 -21.29 -13.38
CA ALA A 76 3.04 -20.97 -13.11
C ALA A 76 3.28 -19.47 -12.84
N ASN A 77 4.35 -19.13 -12.11
CA ASN A 77 4.81 -17.75 -11.99
C ASN A 77 5.42 -17.25 -13.30
N ASN A 78 5.21 -15.96 -13.61
CA ASN A 78 5.75 -15.29 -14.79
C ASN A 78 6.83 -14.28 -14.38
N VAL A 79 8.07 -14.44 -14.87
CA VAL A 79 9.24 -13.64 -14.44
C VAL A 79 9.97 -13.08 -15.66
N TYR A 80 10.10 -11.76 -15.75
CA TYR A 80 10.73 -11.03 -16.88
C TYR A 80 11.76 -10.00 -16.43
N ALA A 81 12.84 -9.84 -17.21
CA ALA A 81 13.97 -8.95 -16.91
C ALA A 81 14.66 -9.31 -15.58
N THR A 82 15.17 -8.33 -14.85
CA THR A 82 15.81 -8.41 -13.52
C THR A 82 14.75 -8.49 -12.41
N SER A 83 13.86 -9.48 -12.48
CA SER A 83 12.77 -9.65 -11.52
C SER A 83 12.81 -11.00 -10.81
N MET A 84 12.06 -11.12 -9.71
CA MET A 84 11.96 -12.34 -8.91
C MET A 84 10.52 -12.57 -8.44
N ALA A 85 10.07 -13.82 -8.51
CA ALA A 85 8.74 -14.23 -8.04
C ALA A 85 8.84 -15.49 -7.17
N VAL A 86 8.33 -15.39 -5.95
CA VAL A 86 8.27 -16.48 -4.97
C VAL A 86 6.81 -16.77 -4.61
N GLY A 87 6.40 -18.03 -4.57
CA GLY A 87 5.01 -18.43 -4.28
C GLY A 87 4.26 -18.88 -5.53
N TYR A 88 2.98 -18.54 -5.65
CA TYR A 88 2.04 -19.11 -6.61
C TYR A 88 1.33 -18.06 -7.48
N ASN A 89 1.09 -18.39 -8.76
CA ASN A 89 0.34 -17.58 -9.73
C ASN A 89 0.75 -16.09 -9.78
N SER A 90 2.03 -15.79 -9.51
CA SER A 90 2.49 -14.40 -9.40
C SER A 90 3.29 -13.97 -10.62
N HIS A 91 3.18 -12.69 -10.98
CA HIS A 91 3.86 -12.07 -12.12
C HIS A 91 4.81 -10.97 -11.63
N ALA A 92 6.09 -11.06 -11.98
CA ALA A 92 7.07 -10.01 -11.75
C ALA A 92 7.78 -9.64 -13.07
N SER A 93 7.71 -8.39 -13.49
CA SER A 93 8.42 -7.86 -14.65
C SER A 93 9.16 -6.55 -14.37
N TYR A 94 10.24 -6.28 -15.12
CA TYR A 94 11.01 -5.02 -15.10
C TYR A 94 11.48 -4.58 -13.70
N ASN A 95 12.53 -5.18 -13.14
CA ASN A 95 13.07 -4.81 -11.80
C ASN A 95 12.12 -5.02 -10.60
N SER A 96 11.11 -5.89 -10.71
CA SER A 96 10.14 -6.10 -9.63
C SER A 96 10.37 -7.37 -8.81
N PHE A 97 9.82 -7.38 -7.59
CA PHE A 97 9.81 -8.54 -6.70
C PHE A 97 8.37 -8.86 -6.28
N VAL A 98 7.98 -10.13 -6.40
CA VAL A 98 6.70 -10.63 -5.86
C VAL A 98 6.90 -11.81 -4.93
N GLN A 99 6.13 -11.82 -3.85
CA GLN A 99 6.05 -12.95 -2.92
C GLN A 99 4.60 -13.24 -2.52
N GLY A 100 4.17 -14.50 -2.60
CA GLY A 100 2.87 -14.95 -2.09
C GLY A 100 1.97 -15.57 -3.16
N PHE A 101 0.68 -15.24 -3.15
CA PHE A 101 -0.33 -15.86 -4.03
C PHE A 101 -0.98 -14.82 -4.96
N SER A 102 -0.96 -15.06 -6.26
CA SER A 102 -1.69 -14.26 -7.26
C SER A 102 -1.33 -12.78 -7.27
N ASN A 103 -0.05 -12.42 -7.03
CA ASN A 103 0.39 -11.02 -7.05
C ASN A 103 0.91 -10.60 -8.43
N TYR A 104 0.78 -9.33 -8.77
CA TYR A 104 1.35 -8.72 -9.97
C TYR A 104 2.24 -7.54 -9.57
N ALA A 105 3.50 -7.54 -10.00
CA ALA A 105 4.40 -6.40 -9.91
C ALA A 105 5.05 -6.12 -11.27
N HIS A 106 5.10 -4.84 -11.64
CA HIS A 106 5.67 -4.35 -12.89
C HIS A 106 6.42 -3.02 -12.67
N ASP A 107 7.60 -2.89 -13.28
CA ASP A 107 8.41 -1.65 -13.35
C ASP A 107 8.89 -1.12 -11.99
N SER A 108 9.87 -1.80 -11.40
CA SER A 108 10.53 -1.43 -10.14
C SER A 108 9.60 -1.43 -8.92
N SER A 109 8.62 -2.35 -8.92
CA SER A 109 7.64 -2.51 -7.84
C SER A 109 7.85 -3.75 -6.97
N LEU A 110 7.20 -3.73 -5.81
CA LEU A 110 7.15 -4.81 -4.84
C LEU A 110 5.70 -5.22 -4.57
N ALA A 111 5.37 -6.51 -4.65
CA ALA A 111 4.06 -7.01 -4.21
C ALA A 111 4.18 -8.23 -3.31
N SER A 112 3.62 -8.14 -2.10
CA SER A 112 3.69 -9.22 -1.11
C SER A 112 2.34 -9.52 -0.47
N GLY A 113 1.97 -10.80 -0.41
CA GLY A 113 0.71 -11.27 0.18
C GLY A 113 -0.17 -11.99 -0.84
N VAL A 114 -1.44 -11.60 -0.96
CA VAL A 114 -2.44 -12.30 -1.78
C VAL A 114 -3.18 -11.32 -2.70
N GLY A 115 -3.16 -11.57 -4.01
CA GLY A 115 -4.01 -10.85 -4.96
C GLY A 115 -3.65 -9.38 -5.15
N ASN A 116 -2.43 -8.95 -4.84
CA ASN A 116 -2.06 -7.54 -4.97
C ASN A 116 -1.60 -7.20 -6.39
N PHE A 117 -1.87 -5.97 -6.82
CA PHE A 117 -1.37 -5.37 -8.04
C PHE A 117 -0.52 -4.14 -7.72
N SER A 118 0.72 -4.10 -8.19
CA SER A 118 1.61 -2.95 -8.06
C SER A 118 2.29 -2.63 -9.39
N LYS A 119 2.27 -1.38 -9.79
CA LYS A 119 2.93 -0.89 -11.01
C LYS A 119 3.72 0.38 -10.73
N ASN A 120 4.78 0.59 -11.51
CA ASN A 120 5.77 1.65 -11.35
C ASN A 120 6.56 1.47 -10.04
N ILE A 121 7.20 2.53 -9.53
CA ILE A 121 8.09 2.50 -8.36
C ILE A 121 7.26 2.47 -7.06
N SER A 122 6.46 1.41 -6.89
CA SER A 122 5.44 1.27 -5.85
C SER A 122 5.56 -0.04 -5.08
N ALA A 123 4.99 -0.09 -3.88
CA ALA A 123 5.00 -1.27 -3.04
C ALA A 123 3.61 -1.59 -2.48
N VAL A 124 3.27 -2.87 -2.41
CA VAL A 124 1.98 -3.33 -1.88
C VAL A 124 2.15 -4.53 -0.97
N PHE A 125 1.44 -4.51 0.16
CA PHE A 125 1.45 -5.56 1.17
C PHE A 125 0.03 -5.93 1.61
N GLY A 126 -0.26 -7.22 1.75
CA GLY A 126 -1.53 -7.70 2.32
C GLY A 126 -2.43 -8.40 1.30
N TRP A 127 -3.72 -8.07 1.28
CA TRP A 127 -4.75 -8.76 0.50
C TRP A 127 -5.47 -7.83 -0.47
N ASN A 128 -5.45 -8.16 -1.76
CA ASN A 128 -6.23 -7.50 -2.81
C ASN A 128 -5.99 -5.98 -2.96
N ASN A 129 -4.79 -5.49 -2.68
CA ASN A 129 -4.49 -4.07 -2.89
C ASN A 129 -4.15 -3.81 -4.35
N ASN A 130 -4.60 -2.68 -4.87
CA ASN A 130 -4.35 -2.23 -6.23
C ASN A 130 -3.70 -0.86 -6.20
N VAL A 131 -2.48 -0.80 -6.72
CA VAL A 131 -1.69 0.43 -6.81
C VAL A 131 -1.27 0.64 -8.25
N ASN A 132 -1.82 1.71 -8.83
CA ASN A 132 -1.52 2.21 -10.18
C ASN A 132 -1.90 1.26 -11.33
N GLU A 133 -2.92 0.39 -11.20
CA GLU A 133 -3.38 -0.42 -12.35
C GLU A 133 -3.89 0.44 -13.51
N GLU A 134 -4.86 1.32 -13.22
CA GLU A 134 -5.51 2.18 -14.21
C GLU A 134 -4.82 3.54 -14.38
N ALA A 135 -3.64 3.70 -13.79
CA ALA A 135 -2.86 4.93 -13.89
C ALA A 135 -2.47 5.24 -15.35
N GLU A 136 -3.07 6.29 -15.93
CA GLU A 136 -2.70 6.78 -17.26
C GLU A 136 -1.30 7.44 -17.27
N GLY A 137 -0.52 7.18 -18.32
CA GLY A 137 0.82 7.77 -18.51
C GLY A 137 2.00 6.95 -17.97
N GLN A 138 3.18 7.19 -18.55
CA GLN A 138 4.44 6.49 -18.28
C GLN A 138 5.39 7.29 -17.35
N TYR A 139 4.86 7.91 -16.29
CA TYR A 139 5.71 8.59 -15.30
C TYR A 139 5.91 7.71 -14.08
N PRO A 140 7.08 7.77 -13.43
CA PRO A 140 7.29 7.03 -12.19
C PRO A 140 6.27 7.48 -11.16
N ARG A 141 5.37 6.56 -10.78
CA ARG A 141 4.45 6.74 -9.67
C ARG A 141 4.98 6.01 -8.45
N HIS A 142 4.97 6.71 -7.33
CA HIS A 142 5.52 6.22 -6.07
C HIS A 142 4.42 6.01 -5.05
N SER A 143 3.87 4.81 -4.94
CA SER A 143 2.74 4.61 -4.02
C SER A 143 2.94 3.38 -3.15
N LEU A 144 2.39 3.44 -1.95
CA LEU A 144 2.48 2.37 -0.96
C LEU A 144 1.08 2.03 -0.45
N ALA A 145 0.68 0.77 -0.61
CA ALA A 145 -0.54 0.25 0.00
C ALA A 145 -0.24 -0.88 0.99
N SER A 146 -0.92 -0.89 2.13
CA SER A 146 -0.84 -1.99 3.10
C SER A 146 -2.20 -2.31 3.72
N GLY A 147 -2.58 -3.57 3.75
CA GLY A 147 -3.83 -4.03 4.38
C GLY A 147 -4.71 -4.78 3.39
N HIS A 148 -6.00 -4.46 3.35
CA HIS A 148 -7.01 -5.20 2.61
C HIS A 148 -7.76 -4.30 1.62
N ASN A 149 -7.71 -4.60 0.32
CA ASN A 149 -8.55 -3.99 -0.70
C ASN A 149 -8.38 -2.46 -0.88
N ASN A 150 -7.17 -1.92 -0.69
CA ASN A 150 -6.91 -0.51 -0.97
C ASN A 150 -6.74 -0.26 -2.47
N TYR A 151 -7.26 0.85 -2.98
CA TYR A 151 -7.20 1.28 -4.37
C TYR A 151 -6.51 2.64 -4.48
N ILE A 152 -5.30 2.69 -5.04
CA ILE A 152 -4.51 3.92 -5.19
C ILE A 152 -4.27 4.21 -6.67
N LEU A 153 -4.81 5.33 -7.15
CA LEU A 153 -4.50 5.93 -8.45
C LEU A 153 -3.55 7.12 -8.35
N GLY A 154 -3.55 7.83 -7.22
CA GLY A 154 -2.67 8.97 -7.00
C GLY A 154 -1.19 8.60 -6.99
N SER A 155 -0.34 9.42 -7.60
CA SER A 155 1.12 9.29 -7.45
C SER A 155 1.54 9.75 -6.04
N SER A 156 2.68 9.26 -5.55
CA SER A 156 3.27 9.69 -4.28
C SER A 156 2.33 9.49 -3.07
N SER A 157 1.48 8.45 -3.14
CA SER A 157 0.36 8.28 -2.21
C SER A 157 0.50 7.06 -1.31
N PHE A 158 -0.08 7.16 -0.11
CA PHE A 158 0.01 6.13 0.91
C PHE A 158 -1.38 5.71 1.41
N ALA A 159 -1.72 4.43 1.35
CA ALA A 159 -2.95 3.91 1.92
C ALA A 159 -2.67 2.76 2.88
N THR A 160 -3.26 2.82 4.07
CA THR A 160 -3.27 1.66 4.97
C THR A 160 -4.63 1.41 5.60
N GLY A 161 -4.95 0.14 5.82
CA GLY A 161 -6.19 -0.33 6.41
C GLY A 161 -7.06 -1.10 5.42
N THR A 162 -8.37 -0.82 5.37
CA THR A 162 -9.33 -1.68 4.64
C THR A 162 -10.23 -0.89 3.68
N SER A 163 -10.20 -1.24 2.40
CA SER A 163 -11.11 -0.74 1.36
C SER A 163 -11.06 0.78 1.16
N ASN A 164 -9.87 1.38 1.21
CA ASN A 164 -9.68 2.81 0.97
C ASN A 164 -9.47 3.10 -0.52
N THR A 165 -9.91 4.28 -0.97
CA THR A 165 -9.76 4.78 -2.34
C THR A 165 -9.00 6.10 -2.34
N LEU A 166 -7.84 6.16 -3.00
CA LEU A 166 -7.03 7.38 -3.17
C LEU A 166 -6.88 7.71 -4.65
N GLN A 167 -7.39 8.87 -5.06
CA GLN A 167 -7.24 9.37 -6.42
C GLN A 167 -6.28 10.57 -6.49
N ALA A 168 -6.07 11.26 -5.38
CA ALA A 168 -5.17 12.40 -5.28
C ALA A 168 -3.69 12.06 -5.20
N TYR A 169 -2.88 12.93 -5.79
CA TYR A 169 -1.43 12.92 -5.70
C TYR A 169 -0.98 13.42 -4.32
N ASN A 170 0.14 12.88 -3.83
CA ASN A 170 0.71 13.19 -2.52
C ASN A 170 -0.27 12.98 -1.34
N ALA A 171 -1.28 12.11 -1.51
CA ALA A 171 -2.32 11.92 -0.52
C ALA A 171 -2.03 10.74 0.40
N SER A 172 -2.55 10.80 1.63
CA SER A 172 -2.44 9.72 2.61
C SER A 172 -3.80 9.34 3.19
N VAL A 173 -4.00 8.04 3.42
CA VAL A 173 -5.23 7.53 4.02
C VAL A 173 -4.93 6.41 5.02
N LEU A 174 -5.50 6.53 6.22
CA LEU A 174 -5.30 5.58 7.31
C LEU A 174 -6.64 5.22 7.95
N GLY A 175 -7.17 4.03 7.65
CA GLY A 175 -8.43 3.58 8.23
C GLY A 175 -9.23 2.64 7.34
N SER A 176 -10.56 2.77 7.36
CA SER A 176 -11.45 1.89 6.61
C SER A 176 -12.49 2.63 5.78
N LEU A 177 -12.62 2.23 4.51
CA LEU A 177 -13.64 2.75 3.61
C LEU A 177 -13.55 4.27 3.46
N LEU A 178 -12.33 4.80 3.47
CA LEU A 178 -12.06 6.21 3.25
C LEU A 178 -11.90 6.49 1.75
N MET A 179 -12.24 7.70 1.34
CA MET A 179 -12.08 8.25 -0.01
C MET A 179 -11.26 9.52 0.09
N ASN A 180 -10.24 9.69 -0.74
CA ASN A 180 -9.47 10.92 -0.79
C ASN A 180 -9.13 11.32 -2.24
N THR A 181 -9.74 12.41 -2.68
CA THR A 181 -9.55 13.01 -4.02
C THR A 181 -8.83 14.35 -3.99
N SER A 182 -8.41 14.85 -2.82
CA SER A 182 -7.73 16.14 -2.73
C SER A 182 -6.21 16.04 -2.71
N TYR A 183 -5.55 16.80 -3.59
CA TYR A 183 -4.09 16.89 -3.67
C TYR A 183 -3.42 17.19 -2.32
N SER A 184 -2.35 16.47 -1.99
CA SER A 184 -1.53 16.69 -0.79
C SER A 184 -2.31 16.69 0.53
N SER A 185 -3.32 15.83 0.64
CA SER A 185 -4.20 15.78 1.81
C SER A 185 -4.12 14.45 2.57
N THR A 186 -4.64 14.43 3.79
CA THR A 186 -4.70 13.21 4.63
C THR A 186 -6.13 12.93 5.11
N ALA A 187 -6.57 11.67 5.01
CA ALA A 187 -7.84 11.21 5.58
C ALA A 187 -7.60 10.08 6.59
N VAL A 188 -8.26 10.13 7.74
CA VAL A 188 -8.17 9.09 8.77
C VAL A 188 -9.56 8.67 9.28
N GLY A 189 -9.68 7.49 9.86
CA GLY A 189 -10.92 7.01 10.49
C GLY A 189 -11.75 6.08 9.61
N GLN A 190 -13.06 6.31 9.50
CA GLN A 190 -13.95 5.44 8.75
C GLN A 190 -15.05 6.21 8.00
N TYR A 191 -15.36 5.79 6.77
CA TYR A 191 -16.48 6.32 5.97
C TYR A 191 -16.51 7.87 5.95
N ASN A 192 -15.40 8.50 5.58
CA ASN A 192 -15.32 9.96 5.46
C ASN A 192 -16.22 10.46 4.32
N TYR A 193 -16.65 11.71 4.39
CA TYR A 193 -17.24 12.40 3.26
C TYR A 193 -16.11 13.00 2.41
N ASP A 194 -16.08 12.70 1.12
CA ASP A 194 -15.06 13.25 0.24
C ASP A 194 -15.51 14.61 -0.30
N PHE A 195 -14.70 15.63 -0.06
CA PHE A 195 -14.89 16.95 -0.66
C PHE A 195 -14.08 16.99 -1.94
N SER A 196 -14.46 16.18 -2.94
CA SER A 196 -14.05 16.53 -4.29
C SER A 196 -14.73 17.87 -4.56
N THR A 197 -13.99 18.97 -4.57
CA THR A 197 -14.53 20.20 -5.11
C THR A 197 -14.83 19.90 -6.57
N VAL A 198 -16.11 19.65 -6.81
CA VAL A 198 -16.76 19.90 -8.07
C VAL A 198 -16.66 21.40 -8.28
N ILE A 199 -15.45 21.92 -8.58
CA ILE A 199 -15.35 23.12 -9.38
C ILE A 199 -15.64 22.60 -10.78
N GLU A 200 -16.93 22.42 -11.07
CA GLU A 200 -17.51 22.35 -12.42
C GLU A 200 -17.22 23.71 -13.08
N ASP A 201 -15.95 23.97 -13.36
CA ASP A 201 -15.60 24.86 -14.46
C ASP A 201 -15.41 23.94 -15.66
N GLU A 202 -16.45 23.86 -16.49
CA GLU A 202 -16.52 22.96 -17.65
C GLU A 202 -15.39 23.22 -18.67
N ASP A 203 -14.61 24.30 -18.50
CA ASP A 203 -13.59 24.75 -19.43
C ASP A 203 -12.14 24.64 -18.94
N ASP A 204 -11.85 24.18 -17.71
CA ASP A 204 -10.46 24.11 -17.24
C ASP A 204 -10.07 22.80 -16.59
N THR A 205 -8.80 22.49 -16.80
CA THR A 205 -7.89 21.47 -16.26
C THR A 205 -7.84 21.40 -14.72
N ASN A 206 -8.97 21.57 -14.04
CA ASN A 206 -9.15 21.52 -12.59
C ASN A 206 -9.00 20.09 -12.06
N ASP A 207 -7.77 19.62 -12.17
CA ASP A 207 -7.24 18.41 -11.62
C ASP A 207 -7.02 18.66 -10.11
N GLY A 208 -8.11 18.83 -9.34
CA GLY A 208 -8.10 18.99 -7.87
C GLY A 208 -7.32 17.89 -7.14
N ASN A 209 -7.12 16.77 -7.83
CA ASN A 209 -6.30 15.66 -7.39
C ASN A 209 -4.78 15.88 -7.63
N ARG A 210 -4.35 16.89 -8.41
CA ARG A 210 -2.94 17.28 -8.69
C ARG A 210 -2.57 18.70 -8.29
N ASN A 211 -3.53 19.60 -8.09
CA ASN A 211 -3.29 21.02 -7.81
C ASN A 211 -3.75 21.45 -6.42
N TRP A 212 -3.16 22.52 -5.91
CA TRP A 212 -3.53 23.11 -4.61
C TRP A 212 -4.70 24.09 -4.77
N TYR A 213 -5.86 23.77 -4.18
CA TYR A 213 -7.02 24.66 -4.12
C TYR A 213 -7.40 24.96 -2.68
N ASP A 214 -7.46 26.24 -2.32
CA ASP A 214 -7.66 26.69 -0.94
C ASP A 214 -8.92 26.16 -0.24
N LEU A 215 -9.96 25.84 -1.01
CA LEU A 215 -11.23 25.29 -0.50
C LEU A 215 -11.28 23.76 -0.46
N ASP A 216 -10.20 23.08 -0.84
CA ASP A 216 -10.11 21.63 -0.68
C ASP A 216 -9.76 21.24 0.75
N ALA A 217 -10.16 20.03 1.13
CA ALA A 217 -9.71 19.44 2.39
C ALA A 217 -8.21 19.11 2.37
N LEU A 218 -7.47 19.62 3.35
CA LEU A 218 -6.10 19.23 3.67
C LEU A 218 -6.06 18.04 4.64
N PHE A 219 -6.98 18.00 5.60
CA PHE A 219 -7.08 16.94 6.58
C PHE A 219 -8.54 16.59 6.90
N THR A 220 -8.89 15.31 6.91
CA THR A 220 -10.22 14.83 7.30
C THR A 220 -10.15 13.68 8.30
N VAL A 221 -11.07 13.70 9.26
CA VAL A 221 -11.33 12.57 10.16
C VAL A 221 -12.73 12.04 9.87
N GLY A 222 -12.81 10.93 9.13
CA GLY A 222 -14.05 10.23 8.84
C GLY A 222 -14.64 9.56 10.08
N ASN A 223 -15.93 9.77 10.32
CA ASN A 223 -16.68 9.10 11.38
C ASN A 223 -18.03 8.56 10.88
N GLY A 224 -18.15 8.28 9.58
CA GLY A 224 -19.34 7.70 8.97
C GLY A 224 -19.68 6.32 9.56
N SER A 225 -20.95 5.92 9.47
CA SER A 225 -21.38 4.59 9.95
C SER A 225 -21.58 3.57 8.84
N SER A 226 -21.70 4.04 7.59
CA SER A 226 -21.88 3.20 6.41
C SER A 226 -21.50 3.95 5.14
N SER A 227 -21.47 3.25 4.00
CA SER A 227 -21.24 3.87 2.69
C SER A 227 -22.32 4.88 2.29
N SER A 228 -23.55 4.74 2.80
CA SER A 228 -24.64 5.70 2.56
C SER A 228 -24.72 6.82 3.60
N THR A 229 -23.97 6.72 4.70
CA THR A 229 -23.96 7.68 5.81
C THR A 229 -22.53 8.15 6.13
N ARG A 230 -21.82 8.55 5.07
CA ARG A 230 -20.47 9.13 5.14
C ARG A 230 -20.48 10.50 5.77
N THR A 231 -19.55 10.75 6.69
CA THR A 231 -19.44 12.03 7.41
C THR A 231 -18.02 12.24 7.93
N ASN A 232 -17.66 13.50 8.19
CA ASN A 232 -16.39 13.88 8.80
C ASN A 232 -16.61 14.49 10.17
N ALA A 233 -15.89 14.01 11.19
CA ALA A 233 -15.80 14.65 12.49
C ALA A 233 -15.02 15.96 12.42
N VAL A 234 -13.93 15.96 11.65
CA VAL A 234 -13.02 17.09 11.46
C VAL A 234 -12.75 17.25 9.97
N THR A 235 -12.80 18.48 9.48
CA THR A 235 -12.29 18.85 8.15
C THR A 235 -11.48 20.12 8.28
N THR A 236 -10.19 20.07 7.96
CA THR A 236 -9.34 21.24 7.81
C THR A 236 -9.09 21.46 6.33
N TYR A 237 -9.40 22.66 5.85
CA TYR A 237 -9.20 23.09 4.47
C TYR A 237 -7.78 23.64 4.26
N LYS A 238 -7.34 23.69 3.00
CA LYS A 238 -6.01 24.20 2.61
C LYS A 238 -5.80 25.67 2.97
N ASN A 239 -6.87 26.46 3.05
CA ASN A 239 -6.85 27.84 3.56
C ASN A 239 -6.74 27.98 5.10
N GLY A 240 -6.67 26.86 5.84
CA GLY A 240 -6.59 26.84 7.30
C GLY A 240 -7.94 26.86 8.04
N GLN A 241 -9.06 27.02 7.34
CA GLN A 241 -10.38 26.89 7.96
C GLN A 241 -10.58 25.45 8.45
N THR A 242 -11.11 25.28 9.66
CA THR A 242 -11.45 23.94 10.19
C THR A 242 -12.92 23.90 10.62
N THR A 243 -13.60 22.82 10.23
CA THR A 243 -14.96 22.50 10.68
C THR A 243 -14.94 21.28 11.59
N LEU A 244 -15.74 21.35 12.65
CA LEU A 244 -15.98 20.27 13.60
C LEU A 244 -17.45 19.89 13.47
N THR A 245 -17.72 18.62 13.20
CA THR A 245 -19.10 18.10 13.11
C THR A 245 -19.26 16.97 14.13
N ASN A 246 -20.20 17.15 15.06
CA ASN A 246 -20.55 16.11 16.01
C ASN A 246 -21.92 15.53 15.67
N LYS A 247 -21.98 14.21 15.42
CA LYS A 247 -23.23 13.49 15.14
C LYS A 247 -24.20 13.48 16.31
N ALA A 248 -23.69 13.63 17.53
CA ALA A 248 -24.45 13.65 18.75
C ALA A 248 -24.83 15.09 19.16
N TRP A 249 -24.52 16.11 18.35
CA TRP A 249 -25.10 17.43 18.58
C TRP A 249 -26.61 17.32 18.44
N LYS A 250 -27.31 17.47 19.57
CA LYS A 250 -28.75 17.62 19.59
C LYS A 250 -29.08 18.87 18.78
N THR A 251 -29.76 18.69 17.65
CA THR A 251 -30.27 19.80 16.83
C THR A 251 -31.26 20.65 17.60
N ASP A 252 -31.96 20.02 18.56
CA ASP A 252 -32.82 20.66 19.52
C ASP A 252 -32.33 20.30 20.91
N ILE A 253 -31.67 21.24 21.58
CA ILE A 253 -31.51 21.13 23.02
C ILE A 253 -32.90 21.39 23.58
N ASP A 254 -33.55 20.31 24.00
CA ASP A 254 -34.88 20.33 24.58
C ASP A 254 -34.88 21.33 25.75
N ALA A 255 -35.94 22.12 25.91
CA ALA A 255 -35.99 23.10 27.01
C ALA A 255 -35.87 22.42 28.39
N ALA A 256 -36.16 21.12 28.47
CA ALA A 256 -35.93 20.29 29.65
C ALA A 256 -34.44 20.00 29.93
N ASP A 257 -33.60 19.89 28.90
CA ASP A 257 -32.13 19.76 29.03
C ASP A 257 -31.45 21.09 29.40
N LEU A 258 -32.17 22.21 29.23
CA LEU A 258 -31.74 23.56 29.62
C LEU A 258 -32.06 23.93 31.07
N VAL A 259 -32.82 23.11 31.78
CA VAL A 259 -33.01 23.27 33.22
C VAL A 259 -31.74 22.76 33.88
N PRO A 260 -30.97 23.60 34.59
CA PRO A 260 -29.80 23.11 35.33
C PRO A 260 -30.31 22.07 36.32
N ALA A 261 -30.07 20.79 36.03
CA ALA A 261 -30.25 19.76 37.03
C ALA A 261 -29.33 20.16 38.19
N ALA A 262 -29.91 20.27 39.39
CA ALA A 262 -29.12 20.46 40.60
C ALA A 262 -27.97 19.44 40.58
N PRO A 263 -26.73 19.88 40.85
CA PRO A 263 -25.52 19.14 40.50
C PRO A 263 -25.50 17.79 41.20
N THR A 264 -25.94 16.77 40.49
CA THR A 264 -25.87 15.36 40.89
C THR A 264 -25.60 14.57 39.61
N ASP A 265 -24.30 14.34 39.39
CA ASP A 265 -23.70 13.52 38.33
C ASP A 265 -23.87 13.99 36.88
N VAL A 266 -22.83 14.71 36.45
CA VAL A 266 -22.61 15.30 35.12
C VAL A 266 -22.46 14.19 34.06
N ALA A 267 -23.54 13.89 33.34
CA ALA A 267 -23.45 13.37 31.99
C ALA A 267 -23.10 14.56 31.08
N ASP A 268 -21.81 14.67 30.75
CA ASP A 268 -21.17 15.82 30.11
C ASP A 268 -21.75 16.09 28.72
N THR A 269 -22.65 17.07 28.62
CA THR A 269 -23.26 17.55 27.36
C THR A 269 -22.61 18.84 26.84
N THR A 270 -21.36 19.09 27.21
CA THR A 270 -20.63 20.29 26.80
C THR A 270 -20.14 20.17 25.35
N ALA A 271 -20.56 21.11 24.48
CA ALA A 271 -20.24 21.07 23.04
C ALA A 271 -18.85 21.66 22.68
N LEU A 272 -18.35 22.58 23.50
CA LEU A 272 -17.00 23.12 23.45
C LEU A 272 -16.59 23.52 24.87
N VAL A 273 -15.81 22.68 25.54
CA VAL A 273 -15.17 23.04 26.81
C VAL A 273 -13.86 23.73 26.49
N VAL A 274 -13.73 24.96 26.97
CA VAL A 274 -12.49 25.70 26.92
C VAL A 274 -11.96 25.79 28.35
N GLU A 275 -11.03 24.90 28.69
CA GLU A 275 -10.37 24.94 29.99
C GLU A 275 -9.18 25.90 29.94
N GLY A 276 -9.22 26.94 30.78
CA GLY A 276 -8.17 27.98 30.88
C GLY A 276 -8.46 29.24 30.06
N ASP A 277 -7.45 30.12 29.97
CA ASP A 277 -7.56 31.37 29.22
C ASP A 277 -7.55 31.09 27.71
N THR A 278 -8.59 31.53 27.02
CA THR A 278 -8.66 31.42 25.55
C THR A 278 -9.04 32.75 24.94
N LEU A 279 -8.25 33.13 23.93
CA LEU A 279 -8.49 34.33 23.15
C LEU A 279 -9.11 33.95 21.80
N LEU A 280 -10.42 34.20 21.66
CA LEU A 280 -11.10 34.10 20.38
C LEU A 280 -10.94 35.43 19.63
N ARG A 281 -10.05 35.46 18.62
CA ARG A 281 -9.85 36.63 17.76
C ARG A 281 -10.86 36.61 16.61
N GLY A 282 -11.58 37.71 16.43
CA GLY A 282 -12.57 37.88 15.35
C GLY A 282 -14.02 37.91 15.85
N GLY A 283 -14.96 37.81 14.92
CA GLY A 283 -16.39 37.74 15.25
C GLY A 283 -16.76 36.34 15.74
N VAL A 284 -17.16 36.22 17.00
CA VAL A 284 -17.76 35.00 17.53
C VAL A 284 -19.27 35.11 17.36
N ARG A 285 -19.85 34.24 16.53
CA ARG A 285 -21.31 34.12 16.39
C ARG A 285 -21.79 32.95 17.21
N LEU A 286 -22.55 33.23 18.26
CA LEU A 286 -23.26 32.23 19.04
C LEU A 286 -24.70 32.22 18.55
N GLU A 287 -25.11 31.16 17.85
CA GLU A 287 -26.48 31.06 17.32
C GLU A 287 -27.50 30.88 18.44
N LYS A 288 -27.12 30.18 19.51
CA LYS A 288 -27.92 30.00 20.71
C LYS A 288 -27.00 30.00 21.93
N ALA A 289 -27.07 31.04 22.73
CA ALA A 289 -26.40 31.08 24.03
C ALA A 289 -27.09 30.08 24.98
N GLN A 290 -26.32 29.24 25.66
CA GLN A 290 -26.81 28.40 26.74
C GLN A 290 -26.10 28.80 28.03
N GLY A 291 -26.86 29.36 28.96
CA GLY A 291 -26.33 29.91 30.21
C GLY A 291 -25.94 31.39 30.11
N ASP A 292 -25.42 31.91 31.23
CA ASP A 292 -24.94 33.29 31.32
C ASP A 292 -23.60 33.43 30.61
N ILE A 293 -23.60 34.18 29.49
CA ILE A 293 -22.37 34.64 28.87
C ILE A 293 -21.97 35.92 29.62
N SER A 294 -21.18 35.78 30.67
CA SER A 294 -20.60 36.95 31.35
C SER A 294 -19.44 37.48 30.50
N MET A 295 -19.71 38.47 29.66
CA MET A 295 -18.65 39.25 29.01
C MET A 295 -18.08 40.26 30.00
N GLY A 296 -16.99 39.88 30.68
CA GLY A 296 -16.17 40.84 31.42
C GLY A 296 -15.45 41.75 30.44
N ALA A 297 -15.81 43.03 30.39
CA ALA A 297 -15.01 44.02 29.69
C ALA A 297 -13.72 44.27 30.50
N PHE A 298 -12.63 43.60 30.11
CA PHE A 298 -11.31 43.93 30.62
C PHE A 298 -10.82 45.20 29.90
N GLY A 299 -11.09 46.36 30.51
CA GLY A 299 -10.38 47.59 30.16
C GLY A 299 -8.90 47.48 30.53
N PRO A 300 -8.02 48.29 29.92
CA PRO A 300 -6.62 48.35 30.34
C PRO A 300 -6.56 48.67 31.84
N ALA A 301 -5.75 47.91 32.58
CA ALA A 301 -5.42 48.28 33.95
C ALA A 301 -4.75 49.66 33.92
N GLU A 302 -5.38 50.65 34.55
CA GLU A 302 -4.75 51.95 34.82
C GLU A 302 -3.57 51.80 35.78
#